data_AF-A0A8E2W849-F1
#
_entry.id   AF-A0A8E2W849-F1
#
_cell.length_a   1.000
_cell.length_b   1.000
_cell.length_c   1.000
_cell.angle_alpha   90.00
_cell.angle_beta   90.00
_cell.angle_gamma   90.00
#
_symmetry.space_group_name_H-M   'P 1'
#
loop_
_entity.id
_entity.type
_entity.pdbx_description
1 polymer ?
#
loop_
_entity_poly.entity_id
_entity_poly.type
_entity_poly.pdbx_seq_one_letter_code
_entity_poly.pdbx_strand_id
1 'polypeptide(L)'
;MEGVFAETDGKLQLVGDWQRVYSENPDPWDQAGRKGQMAAYYAVSRTRLVETLGRLGPFNAGIEIGCGHGHLTAMLRAAICPMIGIDISEAAVKTARSLQHDAVFRQGDITADDFGCVSVDFVVLGQCLWYVLHRFDVTLANMLRTLRADGLLVVSQAFLHGEQRYGAEIANGFTGALKLFLASDRLQLIHASYDDSGRLVHRDGLMIFRKVG
;
A
#
# COMPACT_ATOMS: atom_id res chain seq x y z
N MET A 1 -17.53 -2.01 -5.52
CA MET A 1 -17.00 -0.92 -6.37
C MET A 1 -16.86 -1.48 -7.76
N GLU A 2 -17.69 -1.02 -8.70
CA GLU A 2 -17.66 -1.47 -10.09
C GLU A 2 -16.25 -1.24 -10.68
N GLY A 3 -15.77 -2.16 -11.52
CA GLY A 3 -14.42 -2.12 -12.10
C GLY A 3 -13.29 -2.64 -11.20
N VAL A 4 -13.43 -2.61 -9.87
CA VAL A 4 -12.44 -3.20 -8.95
C VAL A 4 -12.76 -4.66 -8.64
N PHE A 5 -13.99 -4.94 -8.21
CA PHE A 5 -14.43 -6.29 -7.87
C PHE A 5 -15.76 -6.61 -8.56
N ALA A 6 -15.94 -7.87 -8.93
CA ALA A 6 -17.20 -8.43 -9.42
C ALA A 6 -17.59 -9.65 -8.59
N GLU A 7 -18.89 -9.95 -8.53
CA GLU A 7 -19.40 -11.13 -7.84
C GLU A 7 -19.76 -12.20 -8.88
N THR A 8 -19.11 -13.36 -8.76
CA THR A 8 -19.32 -14.54 -9.62
C THR A 8 -19.56 -15.74 -8.72
N ASP A 9 -20.69 -16.43 -8.87
CA ASP A 9 -21.08 -17.60 -8.06
C ASP A 9 -21.00 -17.38 -6.54
N GLY A 10 -21.43 -16.20 -6.07
CA GLY A 10 -21.42 -15.81 -4.66
C GLY A 10 -20.03 -15.50 -4.09
N LYS A 11 -18.99 -15.48 -4.93
CA LYS A 11 -17.63 -15.14 -4.55
C LYS A 11 -17.23 -13.80 -5.15
N LEU A 12 -16.58 -12.97 -4.33
CA LEU A 12 -16.00 -11.71 -4.80
C LEU A 12 -14.68 -12.02 -5.53
N GLN A 13 -14.53 -11.52 -6.75
CA GLN A 13 -13.35 -11.69 -7.60
C GLN A 13 -12.77 -10.32 -7.96
N LEU A 14 -11.45 -10.23 -8.04
CA LEU A 14 -10.76 -9.03 -8.49
C LEU A 14 -10.90 -8.90 -10.01
N VAL A 15 -11.42 -7.76 -10.46
CA VAL A 15 -11.47 -7.36 -11.87
C VAL A 15 -10.25 -6.53 -12.21
N GLY A 16 -9.94 -5.52 -11.39
CA GLY A 16 -8.71 -4.74 -11.51
C GLY A 16 -8.64 -3.79 -12.71
N ASP A 17 -9.77 -3.22 -13.16
CA ASP A 17 -9.77 -2.17 -14.20
C ASP A 17 -9.43 -0.80 -13.59
N TRP A 18 -8.18 -0.67 -13.12
CA TRP A 18 -7.70 0.51 -12.40
C TRP A 18 -7.77 1.78 -13.24
N GLN A 19 -7.43 1.66 -14.53
CA GLN A 19 -7.44 2.78 -15.45
C GLN A 19 -8.85 3.35 -15.62
N ARG A 20 -9.87 2.48 -15.78
CA ARG A 20 -11.27 2.92 -15.85
C ARG A 20 -11.74 3.53 -14.53
N VAL A 21 -11.48 2.86 -13.40
CA VAL A 21 -11.90 3.33 -12.07
C VAL A 21 -11.39 4.75 -11.79
N TYR A 22 -10.11 5.01 -12.07
CA TYR A 22 -9.54 6.36 -11.92
C TYR A 22 -10.01 7.37 -12.98
N SER A 23 -10.40 6.93 -14.17
CA SER A 23 -10.91 7.84 -15.21
C SER A 23 -12.35 8.26 -14.98
N GLU A 24 -13.17 7.38 -14.39
CA GLU A 24 -14.60 7.61 -14.15
C GLU A 24 -14.89 8.19 -12.77
N ASN A 25 -14.00 7.98 -11.79
CA ASN A 25 -14.14 8.52 -10.45
C ASN A 25 -12.91 9.35 -10.06
N PRO A 26 -13.05 10.66 -9.79
CA PRO A 26 -11.93 11.54 -9.47
C PRO A 26 -11.35 11.31 -8.06
N ASP A 27 -12.00 10.52 -7.21
CA ASP A 27 -11.44 10.07 -5.94
C ASP A 27 -12.09 8.74 -5.48
N PRO A 28 -11.72 7.59 -6.09
CA PRO A 28 -12.44 6.33 -5.92
C PRO A 28 -12.40 5.74 -4.51
N TRP A 29 -11.43 6.18 -3.69
CA TRP A 29 -11.24 5.70 -2.32
C TRP A 29 -11.32 6.81 -1.27
N ASP A 30 -11.86 7.99 -1.63
CA ASP A 30 -11.81 9.20 -0.80
C ASP A 30 -10.39 9.51 -0.29
N GLN A 31 -9.37 9.14 -1.07
CA GLN A 31 -7.95 9.15 -0.68
C GLN A 31 -7.42 10.57 -0.46
N ALA A 32 -8.09 11.59 -1.01
CA ALA A 32 -7.77 12.97 -0.70
C ALA A 32 -8.05 13.31 0.77
N GLY A 33 -8.84 12.50 1.48
CA GLY A 33 -9.07 12.63 2.92
C GLY A 33 -9.66 13.99 3.31
N ARG A 34 -10.50 14.58 2.45
CA ARG A 34 -10.99 15.96 2.63
C ARG A 34 -12.16 16.08 3.61
N LYS A 35 -13.02 15.05 3.68
CA LYS A 35 -14.24 15.07 4.50
C LYS A 35 -14.68 13.66 4.88
N GLY A 36 -15.59 13.58 5.85
CA GLY A 36 -16.23 12.32 6.25
C GLY A 36 -15.30 11.40 7.04
N GLN A 37 -15.76 10.16 7.27
CA GLN A 37 -15.06 9.22 8.13
C GLN A 37 -13.73 8.74 7.53
N MET A 38 -13.61 8.72 6.19
CA MET A 38 -12.36 8.40 5.49
C MET A 38 -11.27 9.44 5.72
N ALA A 39 -11.61 10.73 5.87
CA ALA A 39 -10.65 11.76 6.22
C ALA A 39 -9.98 11.48 7.58
N ALA A 40 -10.79 11.14 8.59
CA ALA A 40 -10.28 10.77 9.91
C ALA A 40 -9.42 9.50 9.86
N TYR A 41 -9.87 8.48 9.12
CA TYR A 41 -9.10 7.25 8.92
C TYR A 41 -7.73 7.52 8.29
N TYR A 42 -7.67 8.22 7.15
CA TYR A 42 -6.40 8.51 6.49
C TYR A 42 -5.50 9.42 7.32
N ALA A 43 -6.05 10.40 8.04
CA ALA A 43 -5.25 11.25 8.92
C ALA A 43 -4.54 10.41 10.00
N VAL A 44 -5.26 9.51 10.68
CA VAL A 44 -4.68 8.63 11.72
C VAL A 44 -3.71 7.63 11.10
N SER A 45 -4.13 6.91 10.06
CA SER A 45 -3.34 5.85 9.43
C SER A 45 -2.01 6.36 8.86
N ARG A 46 -2.04 7.47 8.10
CA ARG A 46 -0.84 8.08 7.50
C ARG A 46 0.08 8.68 8.55
N THR A 47 -0.47 9.38 9.55
CA THR A 47 0.34 9.93 10.66
C THR A 47 1.05 8.81 11.42
N ARG A 48 0.32 7.75 11.78
CA ARG A 48 0.90 6.58 12.45
C ARG A 48 2.03 5.95 11.66
N LEU A 49 1.85 5.78 10.34
CA LEU A 49 2.90 5.24 9.47
C LEU A 49 4.11 6.19 9.41
N VAL A 50 3.91 7.49 9.18
CA VAL A 50 5.00 8.47 9.07
C VAL A 50 5.80 8.55 10.37
N GLU A 51 5.13 8.62 11.52
CA GLU A 51 5.78 8.70 12.82
C GLU A 51 6.53 7.41 13.18
N THR A 52 5.95 6.25 12.89
CA THR A 52 6.60 4.96 13.19
C THR A 52 7.81 4.75 12.30
N LEU A 53 7.66 4.98 10.99
CA LEU A 53 8.75 4.82 10.04
C LEU A 53 9.86 5.84 10.29
N GLY A 54 9.52 7.11 10.57
CA GLY A 54 10.49 8.18 10.82
C GLY A 54 11.44 7.90 11.99
N ARG A 55 11.02 7.10 12.98
CA ARG A 55 11.87 6.68 14.12
C ARG A 55 12.89 5.60 13.76
N LEU A 56 12.74 4.95 12.60
CA LEU A 56 13.61 3.87 12.13
C LEU A 56 14.72 4.35 11.18
N GLY A 57 14.71 5.65 10.82
CA GLY A 57 15.67 6.29 9.93
C GLY A 57 16.98 6.75 10.62
N PRO A 58 17.84 7.50 9.91
CA PRO A 58 17.56 8.23 8.67
C PRO A 58 17.48 7.35 7.41
N PHE A 59 16.80 7.85 6.37
CA PHE A 59 16.65 7.21 5.06
C PHE A 59 17.02 8.18 3.93
N ASN A 60 17.49 7.64 2.81
CA ASN A 60 17.90 8.42 1.63
C ASN A 60 16.84 8.38 0.52
N ALA A 61 16.13 7.27 0.36
CA ALA A 61 15.08 7.13 -0.65
C ALA A 61 14.04 6.06 -0.24
N GLY A 62 12.79 6.30 -0.60
CA GLY A 62 11.70 5.34 -0.45
C GLY A 62 10.78 5.26 -1.67
N ILE A 63 10.04 4.15 -1.77
CA ILE A 63 9.01 3.95 -2.80
C ILE A 63 7.66 3.66 -2.14
N GLU A 64 6.59 4.21 -2.70
CA GLU A 64 5.22 3.76 -2.41
C GLU A 64 4.65 3.02 -3.63
N ILE A 65 4.08 1.84 -3.40
CA ILE A 65 3.39 1.02 -4.40
C ILE A 65 1.87 1.18 -4.25
N GLY A 66 1.18 1.41 -5.36
CA GLY A 66 -0.25 1.73 -5.38
C GLY A 66 -0.51 3.15 -4.88
N CYS A 67 0.31 4.12 -5.31
CA CYS A 67 0.31 5.46 -4.73
C CYS A 67 -0.95 6.29 -5.03
N GLY A 68 -1.79 5.87 -5.99
CA GLY A 68 -2.98 6.59 -6.41
C GLY A 68 -2.68 8.05 -6.77
N HIS A 69 -3.31 8.99 -6.08
CA HIS A 69 -3.09 10.44 -6.28
C HIS A 69 -1.88 11.01 -5.52
N GLY A 70 -1.08 10.15 -4.88
CA GLY A 70 0.20 10.51 -4.30
C GLY A 70 0.13 11.19 -2.93
N HIS A 71 -1.01 11.14 -2.23
CA HIS A 71 -1.17 11.82 -0.94
C HIS A 71 -0.24 11.28 0.14
N LEU A 72 -0.11 9.95 0.26
CA LEU A 72 0.84 9.37 1.21
C LEU A 72 2.29 9.59 0.75
N THR A 73 2.58 9.46 -0.55
CA THR A 73 3.90 9.72 -1.13
C THR A 73 4.39 11.13 -0.77
N ALA A 74 3.52 12.14 -0.91
CA ALA A 74 3.83 13.53 -0.59
C ALA A 74 4.08 13.73 0.91
N MET A 75 3.27 13.12 1.79
CA MET A 75 3.48 13.17 3.24
C MET A 75 4.81 12.54 3.66
N LEU A 76 5.13 11.35 3.12
CA LEU A 76 6.40 10.67 3.36
C LEU A 76 7.59 11.48 2.86
N ARG A 77 7.44 12.12 1.68
CA ARG A 77 8.48 12.98 1.13
C ARG A 77 8.80 14.16 2.05
N ALA A 78 7.76 14.85 2.52
CA ALA A 78 7.92 16.03 3.35
C ALA A 78 8.53 15.70 4.73
N ALA A 79 8.23 14.52 5.27
CA ALA A 79 8.58 14.17 6.64
C ALA A 79 9.84 13.30 6.78
N ILE A 80 10.18 12.48 5.77
CA ILE A 80 11.16 11.39 5.93
C ILE A 80 12.34 11.54 4.95
N CYS A 81 12.10 11.34 3.65
CA CYS A 81 13.16 11.33 2.63
C CYS A 81 12.57 11.49 1.23
N PRO A 82 13.36 11.71 0.18
CA PRO A 82 12.88 11.62 -1.20
C PRO A 82 12.05 10.35 -1.48
N MET A 83 10.91 10.52 -2.16
CA MET A 83 9.95 9.45 -2.46
C MET A 83 9.67 9.34 -3.96
N ILE A 84 9.44 8.11 -4.41
CA ILE A 84 8.81 7.80 -5.70
C ILE A 84 7.48 7.08 -5.43
N GLY A 85 6.37 7.59 -5.96
CA GLY A 85 5.10 6.90 -6.01
C GLY A 85 4.96 6.10 -7.30
N ILE A 86 4.54 4.83 -7.20
CA ILE A 86 4.29 3.95 -8.34
C ILE A 86 2.84 3.49 -8.31
N ASP A 87 2.14 3.61 -9.42
CA ASP A 87 0.79 3.09 -9.60
C ASP A 87 0.64 2.45 -10.99
N ILE A 88 -0.21 1.42 -11.11
CA ILE A 88 -0.48 0.74 -12.38
C ILE A 88 -1.31 1.63 -13.34
N SER A 89 -2.13 2.52 -12.78
CA SER A 89 -3.00 3.41 -13.54
C SER A 89 -2.28 4.69 -13.97
N GLU A 90 -2.15 4.89 -15.28
CA GLU A 90 -1.60 6.14 -15.83
C GLU A 90 -2.52 7.33 -15.52
N ALA A 91 -3.85 7.13 -15.40
CA ALA A 91 -4.75 8.18 -14.94
C ALA A 91 -4.43 8.63 -13.50
N ALA A 92 -4.17 7.67 -12.59
CA ALA A 92 -3.79 7.99 -11.22
C ALA A 92 -2.46 8.77 -11.18
N VAL A 93 -1.45 8.27 -11.91
CA VAL A 93 -0.11 8.89 -11.98
C VAL A 93 -0.18 10.30 -12.56
N LYS A 94 -0.97 10.54 -13.61
CA LYS A 94 -1.17 11.89 -14.17
C LYS A 94 -1.75 12.84 -13.13
N THR A 95 -2.78 12.41 -12.41
CA THR A 95 -3.39 13.19 -11.33
C THR A 95 -2.39 13.44 -10.19
N ALA A 96 -1.61 12.42 -9.79
CA ALA A 96 -0.58 12.57 -8.76
C ALA A 96 0.46 13.64 -9.13
N ARG A 97 0.99 13.59 -10.36
CA ARG A 97 1.93 14.61 -10.88
C ARG A 97 1.33 16.02 -10.90
N SER A 98 0.03 16.13 -11.17
CA SER A 98 -0.68 17.41 -11.17
C SER A 98 -0.93 17.96 -9.76
N LEU A 99 -1.09 17.10 -8.75
CA LEU A 99 -1.43 17.50 -7.39
C LEU A 99 -0.21 17.66 -6.48
N GLN A 100 0.85 16.90 -6.74
CA GLN A 100 1.98 16.71 -5.82
C GLN A 100 3.31 17.03 -6.50
N HIS A 101 3.59 18.32 -6.73
CA HIS A 101 4.74 18.75 -7.55
C HIS A 101 6.11 18.41 -6.97
N ASP A 102 6.19 18.20 -5.65
CA ASP A 102 7.45 17.92 -5.00
C ASP A 102 7.87 16.45 -5.12
N ALA A 103 6.94 15.51 -5.34
CA ALA A 103 7.25 14.08 -5.42
C ALA A 103 7.35 13.56 -6.85
N VAL A 104 8.07 12.44 -7.03
CA VAL A 104 8.21 11.78 -8.34
C VAL A 104 7.18 10.68 -8.45
N PHE A 105 6.48 10.60 -9.58
CA PHE A 105 5.48 9.54 -9.84
C PHE A 105 5.75 8.82 -11.14
N ARG A 106 5.58 7.49 -11.15
CA ARG A 106 5.82 6.62 -12.29
C ARG A 106 4.69 5.62 -12.45
N GLN A 107 4.36 5.29 -13.70
CA GLN A 107 3.51 4.15 -13.98
C GLN A 107 4.30 2.86 -13.81
N GLY A 108 3.73 1.85 -13.19
CA GLY A 108 4.32 0.52 -13.08
C GLY A 108 3.41 -0.48 -12.40
N ASP A 109 3.48 -1.73 -12.85
CA ASP A 109 2.73 -2.84 -12.27
C ASP A 109 3.63 -3.70 -11.39
N ILE A 110 3.47 -3.60 -10.07
CA ILE A 110 4.26 -4.39 -9.10
C ILE A 110 4.01 -5.91 -9.24
N THR A 111 2.97 -6.34 -9.93
CA THR A 111 2.65 -7.75 -10.17
C THR A 111 3.27 -8.31 -11.45
N ALA A 112 3.89 -7.46 -12.27
CA ALA A 112 4.56 -7.87 -13.50
C ALA A 112 5.91 -8.58 -13.20
N ASP A 113 6.23 -9.62 -13.97
CA ASP A 113 7.45 -10.40 -13.77
C ASP A 113 8.73 -9.59 -14.10
N ASP A 114 8.61 -8.62 -15.01
CA ASP A 114 9.67 -7.71 -15.45
C ASP A 114 9.63 -6.35 -14.76
N PHE A 115 8.97 -6.25 -13.59
CA PHE A 115 8.94 -5.01 -12.81
C PHE A 115 10.35 -4.48 -12.53
N GLY A 116 10.62 -3.27 -13.03
CA GLY A 116 11.90 -2.61 -12.89
C GLY A 116 12.26 -2.36 -11.42
N CYS A 117 13.48 -2.73 -11.04
CA CYS A 117 13.98 -2.54 -9.68
C CYS A 117 14.98 -1.37 -9.59
N VAL A 118 14.91 -0.64 -8.49
CA VAL A 118 15.94 0.31 -8.03
C VAL A 118 16.19 0.02 -6.56
N SER A 119 17.41 0.17 -6.06
CA SER A 119 17.71 -0.06 -4.64
C SER A 119 17.32 1.14 -3.78
N VAL A 120 16.36 0.97 -2.88
CA VAL A 120 15.89 2.00 -1.93
C VAL A 120 15.90 1.50 -0.48
N ASP A 121 15.84 2.42 0.47
CA ASP A 121 15.86 2.12 1.90
C ASP A 121 14.57 1.46 2.39
N PHE A 122 13.42 1.85 1.83
CA PHE A 122 12.14 1.25 2.15
C PHE A 122 11.15 1.26 0.99
N VAL A 123 10.23 0.29 1.00
CA VAL A 123 9.10 0.17 0.09
C VAL A 123 7.83 0.09 0.93
N VAL A 124 6.86 0.94 0.63
CA VAL A 124 5.55 1.01 1.28
C VAL A 124 4.49 0.41 0.36
N LEU A 125 3.75 -0.57 0.86
CA LEU A 125 2.49 -1.02 0.30
C LEU A 125 1.36 -0.39 1.11
N GLY A 126 0.93 0.81 0.67
CA GLY A 126 -0.07 1.61 1.33
C GLY A 126 -1.46 1.34 0.76
N GLN A 127 -2.35 0.75 1.56
CA GLN A 127 -3.75 0.49 1.20
C GLN A 127 -3.95 -0.36 -0.07
N CYS A 128 -2.91 -1.09 -0.49
CA CYS A 128 -2.85 -1.78 -1.77
C CYS A 128 -2.75 -3.32 -1.63
N LEU A 129 -2.52 -3.86 -0.41
CA LEU A 129 -2.26 -5.29 -0.19
C LEU A 129 -3.35 -6.19 -0.80
N TRP A 130 -4.62 -5.83 -0.60
CA TRP A 130 -5.74 -6.62 -1.09
C TRP A 130 -5.77 -6.76 -2.61
N TYR A 131 -5.27 -5.77 -3.34
CA TYR A 131 -5.30 -5.78 -4.80
C TYR A 131 -4.19 -6.63 -5.42
N VAL A 132 -3.15 -6.94 -4.66
CA VAL A 132 -1.98 -7.70 -5.14
C VAL A 132 -1.94 -9.15 -4.63
N LEU A 133 -2.90 -9.57 -3.79
CA LEU A 133 -2.92 -10.93 -3.23
C LEU A 133 -2.85 -12.04 -4.29
N HIS A 134 -3.51 -11.85 -5.43
CA HIS A 134 -3.56 -12.83 -6.52
C HIS A 134 -2.17 -13.11 -7.16
N ARG A 135 -1.19 -12.22 -6.96
CA ARG A 135 0.19 -12.35 -7.43
C ARG A 135 1.18 -12.07 -6.28
N PHE A 136 0.80 -12.39 -5.04
CA PHE A 136 1.55 -12.03 -3.84
C PHE A 136 3.04 -12.42 -3.92
N ASP A 137 3.37 -13.64 -4.35
CA ASP A 137 4.76 -14.10 -4.43
C ASP A 137 5.61 -13.24 -5.37
N VAL A 138 5.06 -12.86 -6.52
CA VAL A 138 5.72 -11.99 -7.50
C VAL A 138 5.85 -10.58 -6.95
N THR A 139 4.79 -10.04 -6.36
CA THR A 139 4.81 -8.73 -5.69
C THR A 139 5.86 -8.68 -4.59
N LEU A 140 5.92 -9.71 -3.73
CA LEU A 140 6.89 -9.82 -2.66
C LEU A 140 8.32 -9.89 -3.20
N ALA A 141 8.56 -10.73 -4.20
CA ALA A 141 9.86 -10.83 -4.86
C ALA A 141 10.29 -9.48 -5.46
N ASN A 142 9.38 -8.77 -6.12
CA ASN A 142 9.64 -7.46 -6.73
C ASN A 142 9.98 -6.40 -5.67
N MET A 143 9.23 -6.35 -4.56
CA MET A 143 9.54 -5.46 -3.43
C MET A 143 10.91 -5.80 -2.82
N LEU A 144 11.22 -7.09 -2.61
CA LEU A 144 12.51 -7.52 -2.08
C LEU A 144 13.67 -7.20 -3.02
N ARG A 145 13.52 -7.29 -4.35
CA ARG A 145 14.55 -6.85 -5.31
C ARG A 145 14.77 -5.34 -5.32
N THR A 146 13.71 -4.58 -5.04
CA THR A 146 13.74 -3.11 -4.94
C THR A 146 14.38 -2.64 -3.63
N LEU A 147 14.33 -3.43 -2.57
CA LEU A 147 14.99 -3.08 -1.31
C LEU A 147 16.50 -3.33 -1.38
N ARG A 148 17.29 -2.37 -0.88
CA ARG A 148 18.70 -2.64 -0.54
C ARG A 148 18.80 -3.69 0.58
N ALA A 149 20.02 -4.16 0.84
CA ALA A 149 20.29 -4.95 2.04
C ALA A 149 19.87 -4.17 3.30
N ASP A 150 19.24 -4.87 4.25
CA ASP A 150 18.63 -4.32 5.47
C ASP A 150 17.51 -3.28 5.24
N GLY A 151 17.01 -3.14 4.00
CA GLY A 151 15.89 -2.26 3.68
C GLY A 151 14.58 -2.69 4.32
N LEU A 152 13.62 -1.76 4.44
CA LEU A 152 12.34 -2.01 5.12
C LEU A 152 11.18 -2.20 4.14
N LEU A 153 10.44 -3.30 4.30
CA LEU A 153 9.13 -3.49 3.69
C LEU A 153 8.06 -3.02 4.68
N VAL A 154 7.25 -2.05 4.29
CA VAL A 154 6.22 -1.43 5.12
C VAL A 154 4.84 -1.72 4.52
N VAL A 155 3.90 -2.20 5.32
CA VAL A 155 2.52 -2.42 4.93
C VAL A 155 1.61 -1.62 5.85
N SER A 156 0.88 -0.66 5.30
CA SER A 156 -0.21 0.04 6.00
C SER A 156 -1.50 -0.27 5.29
N GLN A 157 -2.48 -0.83 5.99
CA GLN A 157 -3.66 -1.39 5.34
C GLN A 157 -4.93 -1.18 6.18
N ALA A 158 -6.01 -0.78 5.50
CA ALA A 158 -7.36 -0.81 6.03
C ALA A 158 -7.89 -2.24 6.07
N PHE A 159 -8.51 -2.59 7.18
CA PHE A 159 -9.25 -3.83 7.39
C PHE A 159 -10.71 -3.46 7.63
N LEU A 160 -11.56 -3.84 6.69
CA LEU A 160 -13.00 -3.54 6.75
C LEU A 160 -13.67 -4.26 7.92
N HIS A 161 -14.77 -3.70 8.41
CA HIS A 161 -15.63 -4.38 9.37
C HIS A 161 -16.42 -5.50 8.70
N GLY A 162 -16.76 -6.53 9.48
CA GLY A 162 -17.47 -7.70 8.99
C GLY A 162 -16.53 -8.78 8.43
N GLU A 163 -17.10 -9.69 7.67
CA GLU A 163 -16.38 -10.79 7.03
C GLU A 163 -15.58 -10.30 5.81
N GLN A 164 -14.32 -10.71 5.72
CA GLN A 164 -13.49 -10.45 4.55
C GLN A 164 -13.95 -11.34 3.39
N ARG A 165 -14.54 -10.72 2.35
CA ARG A 165 -15.13 -11.46 1.22
C ARG A 165 -14.15 -11.82 0.09
N TYR A 166 -12.97 -11.20 0.05
CA TYR A 166 -11.98 -11.42 -0.99
C TYR A 166 -10.62 -11.80 -0.38
N GLY A 167 -9.97 -12.82 -0.94
CA GLY A 167 -8.61 -13.21 -0.58
C GLY A 167 -8.46 -13.73 0.84
N ALA A 168 -9.55 -14.09 1.53
CA ALA A 168 -9.50 -14.59 2.90
C ALA A 168 -8.79 -15.97 2.99
N GLU A 169 -8.83 -16.74 1.90
CA GLU A 169 -8.09 -17.99 1.73
C GLU A 169 -6.57 -17.78 1.60
N ILE A 170 -6.13 -16.58 1.22
CA ILE A 170 -4.72 -16.21 1.11
C ILE A 170 -4.26 -15.51 2.41
N ALA A 171 -5.00 -14.49 2.84
CA ALA A 171 -4.73 -13.73 4.06
C ALA A 171 -6.04 -13.23 4.68
N ASN A 172 -6.51 -13.91 5.74
CA ASN A 172 -7.69 -13.50 6.48
C ASN A 172 -7.36 -12.50 7.60
N GLY A 173 -7.76 -11.25 7.41
CA GLY A 173 -7.59 -10.18 8.39
C GLY A 173 -6.11 -9.87 8.69
N PHE A 174 -5.88 -9.14 9.78
CA PHE A 174 -4.54 -8.67 10.14
C PHE A 174 -3.59 -9.82 10.45
N THR A 175 -4.04 -10.80 11.24
CA THR A 175 -3.22 -11.97 11.57
C THR A 175 -2.89 -12.83 10.35
N GLY A 176 -3.83 -12.99 9.41
CA GLY A 176 -3.58 -13.70 8.16
C GLY A 176 -2.55 -12.99 7.30
N ALA A 177 -2.68 -11.66 7.13
CA ALA A 177 -1.70 -10.85 6.43
C ALA A 177 -0.31 -10.92 7.08
N LEU A 178 -0.22 -10.81 8.41
CA LEU A 178 1.04 -10.92 9.13
C LEU A 178 1.71 -12.28 8.91
N LYS A 179 0.95 -13.38 9.00
CA LYS A 179 1.45 -14.74 8.72
C LYS A 179 1.92 -14.90 7.27
N LEU A 180 1.21 -14.30 6.32
CA LEU A 180 1.58 -14.35 4.91
C LEU A 180 2.98 -13.76 4.65
N PHE A 181 3.30 -12.60 5.25
CA PHE A 181 4.65 -12.02 5.14
C PHE A 181 5.70 -12.80 5.93
N LEU A 182 5.35 -13.29 7.13
CA LEU A 182 6.25 -14.08 7.98
C LEU A 182 6.59 -15.48 7.42
N ALA A 183 5.89 -15.94 6.39
CA ALA A 183 6.24 -17.17 5.69
C ALA A 183 7.53 -17.05 4.86
N SER A 184 7.98 -15.83 4.57
CA SER A 184 9.26 -15.57 3.89
C SER A 184 10.41 -15.56 4.90
N ASP A 185 11.42 -16.39 4.65
CA ASP A 185 12.68 -16.41 5.40
C ASP A 185 13.56 -15.17 5.16
N ARG A 186 13.20 -14.36 4.15
CA ARG A 186 13.88 -13.11 3.77
C ARG A 186 13.35 -11.89 4.50
N LEU A 187 12.38 -12.05 5.41
CA LEU A 187 11.79 -10.96 6.18
C LEU A 187 11.88 -11.23 7.68
N GLN A 188 12.35 -10.22 8.40
CA GLN A 188 12.30 -10.18 9.87
C GLN A 188 11.30 -9.11 10.30
N LEU A 189 10.32 -9.48 11.13
CA LEU A 189 9.38 -8.50 11.69
C LEU A 189 10.08 -7.52 12.65
N ILE A 190 9.87 -6.23 12.42
CA ILE A 190 10.39 -5.14 13.26
C ILE A 190 9.27 -4.47 14.05
N HIS A 191 8.11 -4.29 13.43
CA HIS A 191 6.95 -3.66 14.06
C HIS A 191 5.66 -4.26 13.53
N ALA A 192 4.69 -4.50 14.42
CA ALA A 192 3.32 -4.81 14.06
C ALA A 192 2.36 -4.12 15.03
N SER A 193 1.37 -3.40 14.50
CA SER A 193 0.32 -2.78 15.29
C SER A 193 -1.01 -2.82 14.55
N TYR A 194 -2.08 -3.06 15.29
CA TYR A 194 -3.43 -3.12 14.76
C TYR A 194 -4.35 -2.28 15.65
N ASP A 195 -5.02 -1.28 15.06
CA ASP A 195 -6.04 -0.50 15.75
C ASP A 195 -7.41 -1.05 15.36
N ASP A 196 -8.02 -1.78 16.29
CA ASP A 196 -9.37 -2.31 16.19
C ASP A 196 -10.33 -1.68 17.22
N SER A 197 -9.97 -0.51 17.75
CA SER A 197 -10.70 0.18 18.82
C SER A 197 -12.13 0.60 18.46
N GLY A 198 -12.52 0.49 17.19
CA GLY A 198 -13.83 0.88 16.67
C GLY A 198 -14.02 2.39 16.52
N ARG A 199 -12.97 3.20 16.74
CA ARG A 199 -13.02 4.67 16.64
C ARG A 199 -13.01 5.17 15.19
N LEU A 200 -12.49 4.38 14.27
CA LEU A 200 -12.34 4.69 12.85
C LEU A 200 -13.32 3.85 12.02
N VAL A 201 -13.63 4.32 10.81
CA VAL A 201 -14.51 3.59 9.87
C VAL A 201 -13.90 2.27 9.38
N HIS A 202 -12.58 2.14 9.45
CA HIS A 202 -11.84 0.91 9.18
C HIS A 202 -10.85 0.66 10.30
N ARG A 203 -10.57 -0.61 10.58
CA ARG A 203 -9.47 -0.99 11.46
C ARG A 203 -8.16 -0.77 10.71
N ASP A 204 -7.13 -0.31 11.42
CA ASP A 204 -5.88 0.12 10.78
C ASP A 204 -4.72 -0.79 11.17
N GLY A 205 -4.13 -1.50 10.22
CA GLY A 205 -2.94 -2.33 10.43
C GLY A 205 -1.67 -1.68 9.89
N LEU A 206 -0.58 -1.79 10.64
CA LEU A 206 0.76 -1.39 10.24
C LEU A 206 1.72 -2.53 10.55
N MET A 207 2.47 -2.98 9.54
CA MET A 207 3.50 -4.00 9.66
C MET A 207 4.78 -3.46 9.00
N ILE A 208 5.92 -3.62 9.66
CA ILE A 208 7.23 -3.25 9.13
C ILE A 208 8.16 -4.44 9.29
N PHE A 209 8.77 -4.84 8.19
CA PHE A 209 9.72 -5.93 8.12
C PHE A 209 11.06 -5.41 7.61
N ARG A 210 12.14 -5.94 8.16
CA ARG A 210 13.49 -5.78 7.60
C ARG A 210 13.76 -6.91 6.63
N LYS A 211 14.28 -6.58 5.45
CA LYS A 211 14.83 -7.56 4.52
C LYS A 211 16.10 -8.15 5.13
N VAL A 212 16.14 -9.48 5.23
CA VAL A 212 17.29 -10.25 5.69
C VAL A 212 17.76 -11.21 4.59
N GLY A 213 19.08 -11.41 4.49
CA GLY A 213 19.72 -12.07 3.34
C GLY A 213 19.77 -11.16 2.12
#